data_AF-A0A3A8GQI7-F1
#
_entry.id   AF-A0A3A8GQI7-F1
#
_cell.length_a   1.000
_cell.length_b   1.000
_cell.length_c   1.000
_cell.angle_alpha   90.00
_cell.angle_beta   90.00
_cell.angle_gamma   90.00
#
_symmetry.space_group_name_H-M   'P 1'
#
loop_
_entity.id
_entity.type
_entity.pdbx_description
1 polymer ?
#
loop_
_entity_poly.entity_id
_entity_poly.type
_entity_poly.pdbx_seq_one_letter_code
_entity_poly.pdbx_strand_id
1 'polypeptide(L)'
;MASLRGCCSLLALGLLLTSTACRRSEEEQEAIRKRIDARVHVAANQVWEGQLSQAQTQLAAILKEAPQHPGALMVQTCLQLEQGAEDEAARTASRFLETGPDKPDAIMLVALVEQRRRTPKPGWTKALSQAWKIAGRPSFEDTRWYPEVVMDAKDAVSDVWARTESVESRLVAVLADGKASEAQQQWLVEHVSEMKELDLLLSAHEYFSHADGLSADQRRQAREVVRLKLEAHGAGASESRIPLLLLMADVSKETPLTHEDIVAMDRIASLKRYGNAPLSQLYVDAERRLAATGASSRADKTFMVAVANLVVDPSSVLTQRAAATKDRLTPEDQDRLGKALLTLGARIRTGDTVLERFVGTRMMEQGAVLVGNEMMRAQLAEALESMRPVLQSARQMQSGSWPLPTLQREWLQAQVQNEWAFLSNIVAP
;
A
#
# COMPACT_ATOMS: atom_id res chain seq x y z
N MET A 1 -17.49 23.06 73.64
CA MET A 1 -17.91 22.58 72.32
C MET A 1 -17.72 23.66 71.24
N ALA A 2 -16.48 24.05 70.96
CA ALA A 2 -16.15 24.91 69.81
C ALA A 2 -14.65 24.74 69.51
N SER A 3 -14.26 24.85 68.23
CA SER A 3 -12.88 24.93 67.74
C SER A 3 -12.10 23.63 67.48
N LEU A 4 -12.61 22.76 66.58
CA LEU A 4 -11.75 21.76 65.88
C LEU A 4 -12.27 21.33 64.49
N ARG A 5 -13.18 22.09 63.86
CA ARG A 5 -13.73 21.80 62.52
C ARG A 5 -13.19 22.67 61.37
N GLY A 6 -12.24 23.58 61.64
CA GLY A 6 -11.74 24.55 60.65
C GLY A 6 -10.48 24.17 59.87
N CYS A 7 -9.69 23.18 60.30
CA CYS A 7 -8.38 22.90 59.69
C CYS A 7 -8.39 21.84 58.57
N CYS A 8 -9.40 20.97 58.48
CA CYS A 8 -9.45 19.95 57.42
C CYS A 8 -9.89 20.50 56.06
N SER A 9 -10.51 21.68 56.01
CA SER A 9 -11.04 22.28 54.78
C SER A 9 -9.97 23.00 53.94
N LEU A 10 -8.90 23.49 54.56
CA LEU A 10 -7.83 24.24 53.87
C LEU A 10 -6.80 23.32 53.20
N LEU A 11 -6.54 22.13 53.76
CA LEU A 11 -5.64 21.14 53.15
C LEU A 11 -6.26 20.46 51.92
N ALA A 12 -7.58 20.21 51.92
CA ALA A 12 -8.28 19.69 50.75
C ALA A 12 -8.37 20.71 49.59
N LEU A 13 -8.47 22.02 49.90
CA LEU A 13 -8.44 23.08 48.88
C LEU A 13 -7.05 23.25 48.26
N GLY A 14 -5.98 23.10 49.04
CA GLY A 14 -4.60 23.16 48.55
C GLY A 14 -4.24 22.05 47.56
N LEU A 15 -4.73 20.81 47.78
CA LEU A 15 -4.54 19.67 46.87
C LEU A 15 -5.41 19.76 45.59
N LEU A 16 -6.56 20.44 45.64
CA LEU A 16 -7.40 20.70 44.46
C LEU A 16 -6.86 21.86 43.59
N LEU A 17 -6.17 22.84 44.19
CA LEU A 17 -5.57 23.96 43.45
C LEU A 17 -4.21 23.60 42.81
N THR A 18 -3.43 22.69 43.39
CA THR A 18 -2.19 22.20 42.76
C THR A 18 -2.44 21.20 41.64
N SER A 19 -3.45 20.33 41.79
CA SER A 19 -3.83 19.38 40.72
C SER A 19 -4.41 20.08 39.48
N THR A 20 -5.14 21.18 39.65
CA THR A 20 -5.64 21.99 38.52
C THR A 20 -4.54 22.81 37.84
N ALA A 21 -3.54 23.30 38.57
CA ALA A 21 -2.39 24.00 38.00
C ALA A 21 -1.45 23.06 37.21
N CYS A 22 -1.15 21.86 37.72
CA CYS A 22 -0.35 20.87 36.98
C CYS A 22 -1.06 20.39 35.72
N ARG A 23 -2.37 20.11 35.79
CA ARG A 23 -3.14 19.66 34.63
C ARG A 23 -3.23 20.72 33.52
N ARG A 24 -3.34 22.00 33.89
CA ARG A 24 -3.31 23.12 32.94
C ARG A 24 -1.95 23.25 32.24
N SER A 25 -0.86 22.94 32.94
CA SER A 25 0.49 22.92 32.37
C SER A 25 0.71 21.74 31.40
N GLU A 26 0.15 20.56 31.69
CA GLU A 26 0.23 19.39 30.80
C GLU A 26 -0.57 19.60 29.51
N GLU A 27 -1.79 20.13 29.62
CA GLU A 27 -2.64 20.45 28.46
C GLU A 27 -1.98 21.52 27.56
N GLU A 28 -1.34 22.53 28.16
CA GLU A 28 -0.59 23.56 27.42
C GLU A 28 0.65 23.00 26.73
N GLN A 29 1.43 22.15 27.42
CA GLN A 29 2.58 21.47 26.83
C GLN A 29 2.17 20.55 25.68
N GLU A 30 1.09 19.80 25.82
CA GLU A 30 0.55 18.94 24.77
C GLU A 30 0.03 19.76 23.58
N ALA A 31 -0.62 20.91 23.83
CA ALA A 31 -1.05 21.81 22.76
C ALA A 31 0.15 22.41 21.98
N ILE A 32 1.22 22.79 22.69
CA ILE A 32 2.48 23.25 22.08
C ILE A 32 3.10 22.13 21.24
N ARG A 33 3.15 20.90 21.78
CA ARG A 33 3.67 19.73 21.08
C ARG A 33 2.91 19.47 19.79
N LYS A 34 1.58 19.38 19.84
CA LYS A 34 0.73 19.21 18.65
C LYS A 34 0.93 20.30 17.62
N ARG A 35 1.10 21.57 18.05
CA ARG A 35 1.40 22.69 17.15
C ARG A 35 2.75 22.53 16.47
N ILE A 36 3.78 22.12 17.21
CA ILE A 36 5.11 21.86 16.66
C ILE A 36 5.06 20.68 15.69
N ASP A 37 4.41 19.58 16.07
CA ASP A 37 4.21 18.41 15.23
C ASP A 37 3.53 18.83 13.91
N ALA A 38 2.42 19.56 13.94
CA ALA A 38 1.75 20.05 12.73
C ALA A 38 2.70 20.86 11.81
N ARG A 39 3.57 21.70 12.38
CA ARG A 39 4.59 22.44 11.62
C ARG A 39 5.68 21.53 11.06
N VAL A 40 6.05 20.45 11.75
CA VAL A 40 6.98 19.44 11.23
C VAL A 40 6.36 18.70 10.03
N HIS A 41 5.07 18.37 10.09
CA HIS A 41 4.36 17.75 8.95
C HIS A 41 4.38 18.65 7.71
N VAL A 42 4.10 19.94 7.88
CA VAL A 42 4.18 20.90 6.77
C VAL A 42 5.61 20.95 6.19
N ALA A 43 6.64 20.97 7.03
CA ALA A 43 8.02 20.95 6.56
C ALA A 43 8.37 19.65 5.82
N ALA A 44 7.90 18.50 6.30
CA ALA A 44 8.08 17.21 5.62
C ALA A 44 7.40 17.23 4.24
N ASN A 45 6.18 17.73 4.14
CA ASN A 45 5.47 17.89 2.86
C ASN A 45 6.21 18.83 1.89
N GLN A 46 6.79 19.92 2.39
CA GLN A 46 7.65 20.79 1.58
C GLN A 46 8.89 20.05 1.06
N VAL A 47 9.53 19.19 1.87
CA VAL A 47 10.62 18.33 1.37
C VAL A 47 10.11 17.42 0.26
N TRP A 48 8.96 16.79 0.45
CA TRP A 48 8.30 15.92 -0.54
C TRP A 48 8.02 16.61 -1.87
N GLU A 49 7.57 17.86 -1.83
CA GLU A 49 7.28 18.68 -2.99
C GLU A 49 8.54 19.32 -3.61
N GLY A 50 9.73 19.05 -3.06
CA GLY A 50 10.98 19.63 -3.52
C GLY A 50 11.17 21.11 -3.14
N GLN A 51 10.34 21.65 -2.26
CA GLN A 51 10.42 23.01 -1.73
C GLN A 51 11.49 23.11 -0.61
N LEU A 52 12.70 22.66 -0.91
CA LEU A 52 13.78 22.43 0.08
C LEU A 52 14.13 23.68 0.88
N SER A 53 14.13 24.86 0.26
CA SER A 53 14.43 26.13 0.95
C SER A 53 13.34 26.56 1.95
N GLN A 54 12.07 26.29 1.63
CA GLN A 54 10.95 26.57 2.54
C GLN A 54 11.01 25.62 3.75
N ALA A 55 11.21 24.32 3.48
CA ALA A 55 11.40 23.31 4.51
C ALA A 55 12.55 23.66 5.44
N GLN A 56 13.70 24.09 4.90
CA GLN A 56 14.87 24.49 5.68
C GLN A 56 14.56 25.66 6.63
N THR A 57 13.90 26.70 6.12
CA THR A 57 13.53 27.88 6.91
C THR A 57 12.57 27.50 8.05
N GLN A 58 11.58 26.66 7.73
CA GLN A 58 10.59 26.21 8.68
C GLN A 58 11.20 25.33 9.78
N LEU A 59 12.06 24.37 9.42
CA LEU A 59 12.76 23.51 10.36
C LEU A 59 13.71 24.30 11.27
N ALA A 60 14.40 25.30 10.74
CA ALA A 60 15.25 26.18 11.56
C ALA A 60 14.43 26.92 12.63
N ALA A 61 13.25 27.42 12.27
CA ALA A 61 12.34 28.07 13.23
C ALA A 61 11.78 27.08 14.26
N ILE A 62 11.43 25.86 13.85
CA ILE A 62 10.94 24.81 14.76
C ILE A 62 12.04 24.41 15.77
N LEU A 63 13.25 24.12 15.28
CA LEU A 63 14.36 23.67 16.12
C LEU A 63 14.93 24.78 17.01
N LYS A 64 14.67 26.05 16.71
CA LYS A 64 14.94 27.15 17.64
C LYS A 64 13.99 27.13 18.85
N GLU A 65 12.73 26.76 18.63
CA GLU A 65 11.69 26.66 19.68
C GLU A 65 11.82 25.34 20.47
N ALA A 66 12.08 24.23 19.78
CA ALA A 66 12.24 22.90 20.36
C ALA A 66 13.49 22.18 19.80
N PRO A 67 14.69 22.45 20.37
CA PRO A 67 15.97 21.95 19.84
C PRO A 67 16.13 20.42 19.81
N GLN A 68 15.35 19.69 20.61
CA GLN A 68 15.40 18.23 20.69
C GLN A 68 14.12 17.58 20.16
N HIS A 69 13.33 18.29 19.35
CA HIS A 69 12.11 17.73 18.79
C HIS A 69 12.43 16.58 17.80
N PRO A 70 12.06 15.32 18.10
CA PRO A 70 12.54 14.15 17.35
C PRO A 70 12.16 14.21 15.87
N GLY A 71 10.90 14.50 15.56
CA GLY A 71 10.45 14.59 14.17
C GLY A 71 11.09 15.75 13.39
N ALA A 72 11.45 16.84 14.06
CA ALA A 72 12.11 17.96 13.38
C ALA A 72 13.58 17.62 13.06
N LEU A 73 14.26 16.90 13.95
CA LEU A 73 15.62 16.41 13.72
C LEU A 73 15.66 15.36 12.61
N MET A 74 14.69 14.44 12.57
CA MET A 74 14.55 13.46 11.50
C MET A 74 14.37 14.15 10.14
N VAL A 75 13.37 15.02 10.00
CA VAL A 75 13.10 15.72 8.73
C VAL A 75 14.29 16.60 8.32
N GLN A 76 14.95 17.28 9.26
CA GLN A 76 16.15 18.07 8.97
C GLN A 76 17.30 17.20 8.47
N THR A 77 17.53 16.03 9.06
CA THR A 77 18.55 15.08 8.60
C THR A 77 18.26 14.61 7.17
N CYS A 78 17.01 14.22 6.89
CA CYS A 78 16.60 13.81 5.55
C CYS A 78 16.77 14.93 4.51
N LEU A 79 16.37 16.16 4.84
CA LEU A 79 16.57 17.34 4.01
C LEU A 79 18.07 17.56 3.70
N GLN A 80 18.94 17.44 4.70
CA GLN A 80 20.39 17.57 4.52
C GLN A 80 20.95 16.48 3.60
N LEU A 81 20.48 15.24 3.73
CA LEU A 81 20.86 14.17 2.81
C LEU A 81 20.38 14.41 1.37
N GLU A 82 19.18 14.95 1.17
CA GLU A 82 18.67 15.34 -0.15
C GLU A 82 19.54 16.44 -0.79
N GLN A 83 20.02 17.38 0.03
CA GLN A 83 20.93 18.44 -0.37
C GLN A 83 22.39 17.97 -0.60
N GLY A 84 22.72 16.72 -0.24
CA GLY A 84 24.11 16.22 -0.29
C GLY A 84 25.02 16.88 0.74
N ALA A 85 24.47 17.24 1.90
CA ALA A 85 25.18 17.82 3.04
C ALA A 85 25.37 16.73 4.11
N GLU A 86 26.13 15.68 3.79
CA GLU A 86 26.18 14.47 4.62
C GLU A 86 26.83 14.70 5.99
N ASP A 87 27.77 15.64 6.12
CA ASP A 87 28.39 15.97 7.40
C ASP A 87 27.43 16.75 8.31
N GLU A 88 26.61 17.64 7.76
CA GLU A 88 25.51 18.29 8.47
C GLU A 88 24.47 17.25 8.91
N ALA A 89 24.10 16.34 8.01
CA ALA A 89 23.18 15.24 8.29
C ALA A 89 23.69 14.37 9.44
N ALA A 90 24.99 14.07 9.48
CA ALA A 90 25.58 13.26 10.55
C ALA A 90 25.44 13.94 11.92
N ARG A 91 25.74 15.25 12.00
CA ARG A 91 25.58 16.03 13.24
C ARG A 91 24.13 16.05 13.72
N THR A 92 23.17 16.23 12.80
CA THR A 92 21.73 16.24 13.14
C THR A 92 21.24 14.85 13.54
N ALA A 93 21.67 13.79 12.86
CA ALA A 93 21.31 12.41 13.17
C ALA A 93 21.84 11.97 14.54
N SER A 94 23.06 12.38 14.92
CA SER A 94 23.58 12.14 16.27
C SER A 94 22.72 12.80 17.35
N ARG A 95 22.29 14.04 17.14
CA ARG A 95 21.34 14.72 18.05
C ARG A 95 20.00 14.00 18.12
N PHE A 96 19.52 13.44 17.02
CA PHE A 96 18.29 12.64 17.02
C PHE A 96 18.45 11.37 17.86
N LEU A 97 19.56 10.65 17.69
CA LEU A 97 19.90 9.47 18.49
C LEU A 97 20.01 9.78 19.99
N GLU A 98 20.55 10.93 20.37
CA GLU A 98 20.60 11.37 21.77
C GLU A 98 19.21 11.52 22.41
N THR A 99 18.15 11.81 21.63
CA THR A 99 16.77 11.87 22.15
C THR A 99 16.16 10.50 22.44
N GLY A 100 16.81 9.42 21.97
CA GLY A 100 16.36 8.04 22.17
C GLY A 100 17.36 7.04 21.58
N PRO A 101 18.42 6.67 22.34
CA PRO A 101 19.51 5.84 21.82
C PRO A 101 19.09 4.45 21.34
N ASP A 102 18.03 3.90 21.94
CA ASP A 102 17.51 2.57 21.63
C ASP A 102 16.38 2.61 20.59
N LYS A 103 16.06 3.79 20.03
CA LYS A 103 14.98 3.91 19.06
C LYS A 103 15.46 3.44 17.67
N PRO A 104 14.77 2.48 17.05
CA PRO A 104 15.25 1.90 15.80
C PRO A 104 15.29 2.86 14.61
N ASP A 105 14.39 3.85 14.57
CA ASP A 105 14.38 4.90 13.56
C ASP A 105 15.62 5.79 13.64
N ALA A 106 16.06 6.15 14.85
CA ALA A 106 17.28 6.92 15.08
C ALA A 106 18.54 6.13 14.71
N ILE A 107 18.63 4.86 15.12
CA ILE A 107 19.75 3.96 14.77
C ILE A 107 19.83 3.80 13.24
N MET A 108 18.69 3.55 12.59
CA MET A 108 18.63 3.38 11.14
C MET A 108 18.98 4.67 10.40
N LEU A 109 18.53 5.84 10.88
CA LEU A 109 18.85 7.12 10.26
C LEU A 109 20.34 7.44 10.34
N VAL A 110 20.98 7.20 11.49
CA VAL A 110 22.45 7.34 11.63
C VAL A 110 23.17 6.38 10.68
N ALA A 111 22.75 5.12 10.63
CA ALA A 111 23.35 4.14 9.72
C ALA A 111 23.17 4.56 8.25
N LEU A 112 22.02 5.10 7.87
CA LEU A 112 21.75 5.62 6.53
C LEU A 112 22.68 6.78 6.18
N VAL A 113 22.84 7.75 7.08
CA VAL A 113 23.78 8.87 6.88
C VAL A 113 25.20 8.35 6.64
N GLU A 114 25.66 7.39 7.45
CA GLU A 114 26.99 6.81 7.30
C GLU A 114 27.16 6.04 5.99
N GLN A 115 26.13 5.32 5.52
CA GLN A 115 26.15 4.74 4.17
C GLN A 115 26.27 5.83 3.09
N ARG A 116 25.56 6.94 3.24
CA ARG A 116 25.58 8.04 2.28
C ARG A 116 26.92 8.77 2.27
N ARG A 117 27.60 8.93 3.42
CA ARG A 117 28.97 9.47 3.48
C ARG A 117 29.98 8.59 2.73
N ARG A 118 29.84 7.26 2.81
CA ARG A 118 30.71 6.31 2.11
C ARG A 118 30.42 6.24 0.62
N THR A 119 29.15 6.32 0.24
CA THR A 119 28.70 6.25 -1.15
C THR A 119 27.69 7.36 -1.45
N PRO A 120 28.16 8.59 -1.77
CA PRO A 120 27.30 9.77 -1.87
C PRO A 120 26.29 9.78 -3.02
N LYS A 121 26.45 9.00 -4.10
CA LYS A 121 25.46 8.77 -5.18
C LYS A 121 26.06 7.86 -6.26
N PRO A 122 25.26 7.05 -7.00
CA PRO A 122 23.85 6.65 -6.77
C PRO A 122 23.73 5.46 -5.78
N GLY A 123 22.50 5.04 -5.44
CA GLY A 123 22.25 3.80 -4.69
C GLY A 123 21.52 3.98 -3.36
N TRP A 124 20.45 4.78 -3.34
CA TRP A 124 19.63 4.96 -2.15
C TRP A 124 19.02 3.65 -1.64
N THR A 125 18.51 2.82 -2.55
CA THR A 125 17.92 1.51 -2.23
C THR A 125 18.92 0.62 -1.49
N LYS A 126 20.16 0.54 -1.99
CA LYS A 126 21.26 -0.18 -1.36
C LYS A 126 21.65 0.43 0.00
N ALA A 127 21.77 1.76 0.08
CA ALA A 127 22.12 2.45 1.31
C ALA A 127 21.07 2.22 2.41
N LEU A 128 19.79 2.33 2.08
CA LEU A 128 18.68 2.10 3.00
C LEU A 128 18.61 0.63 3.43
N SER A 129 18.72 -0.31 2.50
CA SER A 129 18.74 -1.75 2.82
C SER A 129 19.88 -2.07 3.78
N GLN A 130 21.08 -1.54 3.54
CA GLN A 130 22.23 -1.75 4.41
C GLN A 130 22.04 -1.07 5.78
N ALA A 131 21.47 0.14 5.82
CA ALA A 131 21.17 0.84 7.06
C ALA A 131 20.15 0.07 7.92
N TRP A 132 19.09 -0.45 7.29
CA TRP A 132 18.09 -1.30 7.94
C TRP A 132 18.71 -2.60 8.49
N LYS A 133 19.61 -3.24 7.74
CA LYS A 133 20.38 -4.40 8.23
C LYS A 133 21.26 -4.04 9.43
N ILE A 134 21.98 -2.91 9.38
CA ILE A 134 22.83 -2.43 10.49
C ILE A 134 22.00 -2.14 11.75
N ALA A 135 20.79 -1.59 11.58
CA ALA A 135 19.87 -1.31 12.68
C ALA A 135 19.19 -2.57 13.26
N GLY A 136 19.53 -3.77 12.76
CA GLY A 136 18.97 -5.03 13.26
C GLY A 136 17.62 -5.41 12.63
N ARG A 137 17.31 -4.88 11.45
CA ARG A 137 16.04 -5.12 10.71
C ARG A 137 14.79 -4.79 11.55
N PRO A 138 14.69 -3.57 12.11
CA PRO A 138 13.54 -3.22 12.92
C PRO A 138 12.24 -3.24 12.13
N SER A 139 11.14 -3.59 12.82
CA SER A 139 9.78 -3.40 12.32
C SER A 139 9.30 -2.01 12.71
N PHE A 140 8.81 -1.27 11.71
CA PHE A 140 8.22 0.04 11.91
C PHE A 140 6.69 0.04 11.94
N GLU A 141 6.04 -1.13 11.81
CA GLU A 141 4.57 -1.26 11.75
C GLU A 141 3.86 -0.72 13.00
N ASP A 142 4.38 -1.02 14.20
CA ASP A 142 3.77 -0.63 15.48
C ASP A 142 4.39 0.64 16.11
N THR A 143 5.40 1.22 15.44
CA THR A 143 6.09 2.39 15.98
C THR A 143 5.33 3.64 15.59
N ARG A 144 4.98 4.50 16.56
CA ARG A 144 4.53 5.86 16.24
C ARG A 144 5.70 6.62 15.63
N TRP A 145 5.70 6.76 14.30
CA TRP A 145 6.66 7.60 13.60
C TRP A 145 6.52 9.04 14.03
N TYR A 146 7.66 9.74 14.11
CA TYR A 146 7.69 11.18 14.28
C TYR A 146 8.47 11.81 13.12
N PRO A 147 7.85 12.72 12.36
CA PRO A 147 6.40 13.00 12.32
C PRO A 147 5.59 11.77 11.92
N GLU A 148 4.35 11.66 12.41
CA GLU A 148 3.37 10.70 11.87
C GLU A 148 3.00 11.23 10.50
N VAL A 149 3.83 11.00 9.48
CA VAL A 149 3.64 11.60 8.15
C VAL A 149 2.32 11.07 7.56
N VAL A 150 1.22 11.68 7.96
CA VAL A 150 -0.03 11.68 7.23
C VAL A 150 0.30 12.53 6.03
N MET A 151 0.70 11.84 4.96
CA MET A 151 0.92 12.45 3.68
C MET A 151 -0.43 13.03 3.25
N ASP A 152 -0.68 14.30 3.57
CA ASP A 152 -1.73 15.12 2.97
C ASP A 152 -1.34 15.37 1.51
N ALA A 153 -1.23 14.30 0.73
CA ALA A 153 -1.25 14.42 -0.70
C ALA A 153 -2.57 15.08 -1.06
N LYS A 154 -2.52 16.24 -1.74
CA LYS A 154 -3.70 16.88 -2.31
C LYS A 154 -4.64 15.82 -2.85
N ASP A 155 -5.86 15.80 -2.33
CA ASP A 155 -6.87 14.80 -2.65
C ASP A 155 -7.12 14.83 -4.16
N ALA A 156 -6.63 13.79 -4.85
CA ALA A 156 -6.73 13.73 -6.31
C ALA A 156 -8.21 13.67 -6.71
N VAL A 157 -9.04 13.00 -5.91
CA VAL A 157 -10.49 12.98 -6.03
C VAL A 157 -11.05 14.40 -6.04
N SER A 158 -10.80 15.21 -5.01
CA SER A 158 -11.28 16.60 -4.97
C SER A 158 -10.80 17.45 -6.16
N ASP A 159 -9.51 17.36 -6.51
CA ASP A 159 -8.93 18.11 -7.62
C ASP A 159 -9.56 17.74 -8.98
N VAL A 160 -9.79 16.45 -9.23
CA VAL A 160 -10.35 15.95 -10.48
C VAL A 160 -11.84 16.23 -10.57
N TRP A 161 -12.60 16.05 -9.48
CA TRP A 161 -14.04 16.32 -9.46
C TRP A 161 -14.36 17.78 -9.77
N ALA A 162 -13.51 18.71 -9.33
CA ALA A 162 -13.68 20.14 -9.59
C ALA A 162 -13.44 20.54 -11.06
N ARG A 163 -12.81 19.69 -11.87
CA ARG A 163 -12.28 20.06 -13.20
C ARG A 163 -12.87 19.29 -14.37
N THR A 164 -13.35 18.08 -14.14
CA THR A 164 -13.82 17.21 -15.23
C THR A 164 -15.03 16.40 -14.82
N GLU A 165 -15.87 16.08 -15.80
CA GLU A 165 -17.02 15.17 -15.69
C GLU A 165 -16.72 13.79 -16.30
N SER A 166 -15.49 13.55 -16.79
CA SER A 166 -15.12 12.24 -17.33
C SER A 166 -15.15 11.16 -16.24
N VAL A 167 -15.98 10.14 -16.43
CA VAL A 167 -16.11 9.02 -15.50
C VAL A 167 -14.78 8.26 -15.33
N GLU A 168 -14.00 8.13 -16.39
CA GLU A 168 -12.71 7.43 -16.38
C GLU A 168 -11.66 8.21 -15.59
N SER A 169 -11.58 9.53 -15.80
CA SER A 169 -10.70 10.42 -15.02
C SER A 169 -11.06 10.39 -13.53
N ARG A 170 -12.36 10.43 -13.22
CA ARG A 170 -12.87 10.37 -11.86
C ARG A 170 -12.59 9.02 -11.20
N LEU A 171 -12.78 7.91 -11.91
CA LEU A 171 -12.42 6.58 -11.42
C LEU A 171 -10.91 6.50 -11.13
N VAL A 172 -10.05 6.97 -12.04
CA VAL A 172 -8.59 7.00 -11.83
C VAL A 172 -8.22 7.75 -10.56
N ALA A 173 -8.87 8.88 -10.27
CA ALA A 173 -8.64 9.64 -9.04
C ALA A 173 -9.07 8.85 -7.79
N VAL A 174 -10.21 8.16 -7.83
CA VAL A 174 -10.68 7.31 -6.73
C VAL A 174 -9.73 6.13 -6.49
N LEU A 175 -9.24 5.49 -7.55
CA LEU A 175 -8.26 4.41 -7.45
C LEU A 175 -6.92 4.90 -6.87
N ALA A 176 -6.52 6.13 -7.20
CA ALA A 176 -5.31 6.75 -6.68
C ALA A 176 -5.38 7.07 -5.18
N ASP A 177 -6.51 7.59 -4.70
CA ASP A 177 -6.68 7.96 -3.29
C ASP A 177 -7.19 6.80 -2.41
N GLY A 178 -7.75 5.75 -3.02
CA GLY A 178 -8.37 4.62 -2.32
C GLY A 178 -9.64 4.98 -1.55
N LYS A 179 -10.18 6.18 -1.74
CA LYS A 179 -11.36 6.70 -1.03
C LYS A 179 -12.24 7.55 -1.95
N ALA A 180 -13.54 7.50 -1.71
CA ALA A 180 -14.53 8.36 -2.33
C ALA A 180 -15.71 8.50 -1.37
N SER A 181 -16.30 9.68 -1.28
CA SER A 181 -17.55 9.89 -0.54
C SER A 181 -18.71 9.11 -1.18
N GLU A 182 -19.73 8.74 -0.41
CA GLU A 182 -20.93 8.05 -0.90
C GLU A 182 -21.53 8.72 -2.15
N ALA A 183 -21.66 10.05 -2.16
CA ALA A 183 -22.16 10.80 -3.31
C ALA A 183 -21.28 10.63 -4.56
N GLN A 184 -19.96 10.57 -4.41
CA GLN A 184 -19.03 10.32 -5.51
C GLN A 184 -19.12 8.88 -6.01
N GLN A 185 -19.29 7.91 -5.10
CA GLN A 185 -19.48 6.51 -5.47
C GLN A 185 -20.78 6.32 -6.25
N GLN A 186 -21.87 6.94 -5.79
CA GLN A 186 -23.16 6.90 -6.48
C GLN A 186 -23.06 7.54 -7.88
N TRP A 187 -22.39 8.68 -8.00
CA TRP A 187 -22.16 9.32 -9.29
C TRP A 187 -21.41 8.38 -10.26
N LEU A 188 -20.39 7.65 -9.78
CA LEU A 188 -19.69 6.66 -10.60
C LEU A 188 -20.60 5.52 -11.07
N VAL A 189 -21.52 5.04 -10.23
CA VAL A 189 -22.52 4.02 -10.62
C VAL A 189 -23.41 4.54 -11.75
N GLU A 190 -23.88 5.78 -11.66
CA GLU A 190 -24.77 6.39 -12.65
C GLU A 190 -24.09 6.56 -14.02
N HIS A 191 -22.77 6.76 -14.04
CA HIS A 191 -22.00 7.05 -15.26
C HIS A 191 -21.13 5.87 -15.74
N VAL A 192 -21.15 4.73 -15.05
CA VAL A 192 -20.29 3.56 -15.38
C VAL A 192 -20.52 3.05 -16.82
N SER A 193 -21.73 3.25 -17.37
CA SER A 193 -22.06 2.90 -18.75
C SER A 193 -21.26 3.68 -19.81
N GLU A 194 -20.66 4.81 -19.43
CA GLU A 194 -19.87 5.65 -20.33
C GLU A 194 -18.42 5.19 -20.45
N MET A 195 -17.93 4.33 -19.53
CA MET A 195 -16.56 3.79 -19.56
C MET A 195 -16.31 2.94 -20.81
N LYS A 196 -15.12 3.08 -21.39
CA LYS A 196 -14.70 2.40 -22.63
C LYS A 196 -13.35 1.71 -22.50
N GLU A 197 -12.43 2.25 -21.70
CA GLU A 197 -11.10 1.68 -21.58
C GLU A 197 -11.11 0.34 -20.83
N LEU A 198 -10.60 -0.71 -21.47
CA LEU A 198 -10.65 -2.08 -20.95
C LEU A 198 -10.02 -2.23 -19.56
N ASP A 199 -8.83 -1.64 -19.33
CA ASP A 199 -8.16 -1.76 -18.04
C ASP A 199 -8.97 -1.07 -16.93
N LEU A 200 -9.61 0.06 -17.25
CA LEU A 200 -10.49 0.74 -16.29
C LEU A 200 -11.79 -0.02 -16.04
N LEU A 201 -12.33 -0.74 -17.03
CA LEU A 201 -13.46 -1.64 -16.81
C LEU A 201 -13.09 -2.77 -15.84
N LEU A 202 -11.88 -3.33 -15.97
CA LEU A 202 -11.38 -4.34 -15.03
C LEU A 202 -11.26 -3.79 -13.60
N SER A 203 -10.62 -2.63 -13.42
CA SER A 203 -10.52 -1.99 -12.11
C SER A 203 -11.89 -1.54 -11.56
N ALA A 204 -12.81 -1.10 -12.42
CA ALA A 204 -14.17 -0.71 -12.02
C ALA A 204 -14.94 -1.92 -11.45
N HIS A 205 -14.83 -3.09 -12.08
CA HIS A 205 -15.46 -4.30 -11.58
C HIS A 205 -14.99 -4.65 -10.15
N GLU A 206 -13.67 -4.58 -9.91
CA GLU A 206 -13.09 -4.83 -8.59
C GLU A 206 -13.50 -3.74 -7.58
N TYR A 207 -13.42 -2.47 -7.97
CA TYR A 207 -13.83 -1.34 -7.15
C TYR A 207 -15.28 -1.48 -6.65
N PHE A 208 -16.24 -1.73 -7.55
CA PHE A 208 -17.65 -1.90 -7.18
C PHE A 208 -17.94 -3.21 -6.42
N SER A 209 -16.99 -4.13 -6.30
CA SER A 209 -17.10 -5.28 -5.40
C SER A 209 -17.00 -4.86 -3.92
N HIS A 210 -16.17 -3.86 -3.64
CA HIS A 210 -15.77 -3.46 -2.28
C HIS A 210 -16.14 -2.01 -1.90
N ALA A 211 -16.89 -1.29 -2.75
CA ALA A 211 -17.33 0.07 -2.47
C ALA A 211 -18.33 0.14 -1.29
N ASP A 212 -17.82 0.38 -0.08
CA ASP A 212 -18.58 0.35 1.18
C ASP A 212 -19.65 1.44 1.29
N GLY A 213 -19.55 2.51 0.51
CA GLY A 213 -20.56 3.59 0.44
C GLY A 213 -21.77 3.25 -0.43
N LEU A 214 -21.82 2.05 -1.03
CA LEU A 214 -22.90 1.63 -1.93
C LEU A 214 -23.70 0.46 -1.35
N SER A 215 -25.01 0.48 -1.57
CA SER A 215 -25.87 -0.66 -1.28
C SER A 215 -25.49 -1.88 -2.12
N ALA A 216 -25.88 -3.08 -1.68
CA ALA A 216 -25.61 -4.32 -2.41
C ALA A 216 -26.22 -4.31 -3.83
N ASP A 217 -27.38 -3.66 -4.01
CA ASP A 217 -28.07 -3.56 -5.29
C ASP A 217 -27.35 -2.57 -6.23
N GLN A 218 -26.91 -1.42 -5.73
CA GLN A 218 -26.11 -0.47 -6.52
C GLN A 218 -24.78 -1.09 -6.98
N ARG A 219 -24.10 -1.80 -6.08
CA ARG A 219 -22.87 -2.54 -6.43
C ARG A 219 -23.13 -3.57 -7.52
N ARG A 220 -24.20 -4.36 -7.39
CA ARG A 220 -24.60 -5.36 -8.39
C ARG A 220 -24.93 -4.72 -9.74
N GLN A 221 -25.70 -3.63 -9.74
CA GLN A 221 -26.06 -2.90 -10.96
C GLN A 221 -24.83 -2.37 -11.69
N ALA A 222 -23.91 -1.73 -10.98
CA ALA A 222 -22.68 -1.22 -11.56
C ALA A 222 -21.82 -2.34 -12.15
N ARG A 223 -21.64 -3.44 -11.41
CA ARG A 223 -20.90 -4.61 -11.90
C ARG A 223 -21.55 -5.25 -13.11
N GLU A 224 -22.87 -5.33 -13.19
CA GLU A 224 -23.57 -5.86 -14.36
C GLU A 224 -23.30 -5.04 -15.62
N VAL A 225 -23.33 -3.70 -15.52
CA VAL A 225 -23.00 -2.81 -16.65
C VAL A 225 -21.54 -3.02 -17.11
N VAL A 226 -20.61 -3.15 -16.16
CA VAL A 226 -19.20 -3.43 -16.47
C VAL A 226 -19.03 -4.83 -17.08
N ARG A 227 -19.72 -5.84 -16.53
CA ARG A 227 -19.69 -7.23 -16.98
C ARG A 227 -20.08 -7.36 -18.45
N LEU A 228 -21.19 -6.72 -18.86
CA LEU A 228 -21.64 -6.72 -20.26
C LEU A 228 -20.61 -6.11 -21.21
N LYS A 229 -19.89 -5.07 -20.79
CA LYS A 229 -18.81 -4.48 -21.59
C LYS A 229 -17.59 -5.40 -21.65
N LEU A 230 -17.20 -6.01 -20.52
CA LEU A 230 -16.09 -6.96 -20.47
C LEU A 230 -16.36 -8.21 -21.33
N GLU A 231 -17.59 -8.69 -21.38
CA GLU A 231 -18.00 -9.79 -22.28
C GLU A 231 -17.77 -9.45 -23.75
N ALA A 232 -18.12 -8.23 -24.16
CA ALA A 232 -17.88 -7.77 -25.53
C ALA A 232 -16.38 -7.73 -25.88
N HIS A 233 -15.52 -7.41 -24.91
CA HIS A 233 -14.06 -7.47 -25.06
C HIS A 233 -13.49 -8.89 -24.98
N GLY A 234 -14.15 -9.79 -24.25
CA GLY A 234 -13.71 -11.18 -24.04
C GLY A 234 -13.92 -12.11 -25.24
N ALA A 235 -14.75 -11.70 -26.22
CA ALA A 235 -15.01 -12.50 -27.42
C ALA A 235 -13.72 -12.69 -28.25
N GLY A 236 -13.16 -13.91 -28.24
CA GLY A 236 -11.90 -14.22 -28.91
C GLY A 236 -10.63 -13.95 -28.09
N ALA A 237 -10.77 -13.79 -26.77
CA ALA A 237 -9.64 -13.53 -25.89
C ALA A 237 -8.56 -14.63 -25.97
N SER A 238 -7.30 -14.20 -26.02
CA SER A 238 -6.14 -15.09 -25.88
C SER A 238 -5.64 -15.22 -24.44
N GLU A 239 -6.35 -14.56 -23.51
CA GLU A 239 -5.97 -14.31 -22.12
C GLU A 239 -7.03 -14.82 -21.15
N SER A 240 -6.59 -15.45 -20.05
CA SER A 240 -7.45 -16.06 -19.05
C SER A 240 -8.13 -15.07 -18.11
N ARG A 241 -7.59 -13.85 -17.91
CA ARG A 241 -8.05 -12.91 -16.88
C ARG A 241 -9.52 -12.51 -17.02
N ILE A 242 -9.95 -12.05 -18.21
CA ILE A 242 -11.35 -11.61 -18.41
C ILE A 242 -12.34 -12.78 -18.27
N PRO A 243 -12.17 -13.92 -18.98
CA PRO A 243 -13.05 -15.07 -18.79
C PRO A 243 -13.11 -15.58 -17.35
N LEU A 244 -11.98 -15.58 -16.64
CA LEU A 244 -11.94 -15.98 -15.24
C LEU A 244 -12.71 -15.01 -14.35
N LEU A 245 -12.54 -13.70 -14.54
CA LEU A 245 -13.30 -12.68 -13.83
C LEU A 245 -14.80 -12.87 -14.05
N LEU A 246 -15.22 -13.06 -15.30
CA LEU A 246 -16.64 -13.24 -15.65
C LEU A 246 -17.22 -14.52 -15.05
N LEU A 247 -16.45 -15.62 -15.01
CA LEU A 247 -16.89 -16.88 -14.40
C LEU A 247 -17.01 -16.79 -12.87
N MET A 248 -16.16 -15.99 -12.23
CA MET A 248 -16.14 -15.83 -10.77
C MET A 248 -17.01 -14.67 -10.27
N ALA A 249 -17.48 -13.79 -11.16
CA ALA A 249 -18.27 -12.62 -10.82
C ALA A 249 -19.60 -13.00 -10.15
N ASP A 250 -19.98 -12.24 -9.12
CA ASP A 250 -21.26 -12.33 -8.41
C ASP A 250 -21.59 -13.68 -7.75
N VAL A 251 -20.63 -14.60 -7.66
CA VAL A 251 -20.77 -15.87 -6.93
C VAL A 251 -20.07 -15.77 -5.57
N SER A 252 -20.71 -16.27 -4.51
CA SER A 252 -20.09 -16.32 -3.19
C SER A 252 -18.82 -17.19 -3.21
N LYS A 253 -17.80 -16.76 -2.46
CA LYS A 253 -16.53 -17.50 -2.32
C LYS A 253 -16.72 -18.88 -1.69
N GLU A 254 -17.86 -19.10 -1.04
CA GLU A 254 -18.26 -20.35 -0.38
C GLU A 254 -19.13 -21.26 -1.27
N THR A 255 -19.63 -20.74 -2.40
CA THR A 255 -20.45 -21.53 -3.32
C THR A 255 -19.57 -22.52 -4.09
N PRO A 256 -19.84 -23.85 -4.01
CA PRO A 256 -19.07 -24.84 -4.75
C PRO A 256 -19.09 -24.60 -6.27
N LEU A 257 -18.07 -25.08 -6.95
CA LEU A 257 -17.98 -25.12 -8.41
C LEU A 257 -18.89 -26.23 -8.93
N THR A 258 -19.64 -25.93 -9.98
CA THR A 258 -20.44 -26.91 -10.72
C THR A 258 -19.57 -27.63 -11.75
N HIS A 259 -20.08 -28.71 -12.33
CA HIS A 259 -19.41 -29.36 -13.47
C HIS A 259 -19.23 -28.38 -14.65
N GLU A 260 -20.22 -27.53 -14.91
CA GLU A 260 -20.14 -26.50 -15.96
C GLU A 260 -19.03 -25.48 -15.68
N ASP A 261 -18.88 -25.05 -14.43
CA ASP A 261 -17.77 -24.18 -14.01
C ASP A 261 -16.42 -24.84 -14.30
N ILE A 262 -16.27 -26.13 -14.00
CA ILE A 262 -15.00 -26.87 -14.18
C ILE A 262 -14.67 -27.03 -15.65
N VAL A 263 -15.66 -27.33 -16.49
CA VAL A 263 -15.49 -27.36 -17.95
C VAL A 263 -15.12 -25.98 -18.48
N ALA A 264 -15.72 -24.90 -17.97
CA ALA A 264 -15.33 -23.54 -18.34
C ALA A 264 -13.89 -23.22 -17.89
N MET A 265 -13.50 -23.62 -16.68
CA MET A 265 -12.15 -23.45 -16.14
C MET A 265 -11.08 -24.14 -16.99
N ASP A 266 -11.34 -25.35 -17.48
CA ASP A 266 -10.43 -26.06 -18.38
C ASP A 266 -10.21 -25.28 -19.69
N ARG A 267 -11.28 -24.75 -20.29
CA ARG A 267 -11.18 -23.85 -21.47
C ARG A 267 -10.38 -22.60 -21.16
N ILE A 268 -10.62 -21.96 -20.01
CA ILE A 268 -9.90 -20.75 -19.58
C ILE A 268 -8.41 -21.05 -19.36
N ALA A 269 -8.09 -22.21 -18.76
CA ALA A 269 -6.72 -22.67 -18.56
C ALA A 269 -6.02 -23.05 -19.88
N SER A 270 -6.75 -23.35 -20.95
CA SER A 270 -6.16 -23.60 -22.28
C SER A 270 -5.66 -22.32 -22.98
N LEU A 271 -6.09 -21.13 -22.54
CA LEU A 271 -5.65 -19.84 -23.11
C LEU A 271 -4.15 -19.59 -22.84
N LYS A 272 -3.47 -18.82 -23.69
CA LYS A 272 -1.99 -18.78 -23.69
C LYS A 272 -1.40 -17.97 -22.55
N ARG A 273 -2.09 -16.93 -22.09
CA ARG A 273 -1.58 -15.95 -21.12
C ARG A 273 -2.62 -15.71 -20.03
N TYR A 274 -2.18 -15.27 -18.85
CA TYR A 274 -3.11 -14.83 -17.81
C TYR A 274 -3.58 -13.40 -18.09
N GLY A 275 -2.65 -12.44 -18.14
CA GLY A 275 -2.87 -11.06 -18.57
C GLY A 275 -1.80 -10.58 -19.55
N ASN A 276 -1.86 -9.32 -19.95
CA ASN A 276 -1.05 -8.75 -21.04
C ASN A 276 0.02 -7.74 -20.63
N ALA A 277 -0.11 -7.08 -19.47
CA ALA A 277 0.74 -5.98 -19.07
C ALA A 277 1.51 -6.30 -17.78
N PRO A 278 2.85 -6.19 -17.76
CA PRO A 278 3.62 -6.20 -16.52
C PRO A 278 3.34 -4.93 -15.71
N LEU A 279 3.65 -4.94 -14.40
CA LEU A 279 3.45 -3.80 -13.50
C LEU A 279 4.11 -2.51 -14.02
N SER A 280 5.27 -2.62 -14.65
CA SER A 280 5.97 -1.48 -15.27
C SER A 280 5.17 -0.77 -16.34
N GLN A 281 4.47 -1.52 -17.18
CA GLN A 281 3.59 -0.95 -18.20
C GLN A 281 2.35 -0.32 -17.55
N LEU A 282 1.72 -1.03 -16.59
CA LEU A 282 0.56 -0.51 -15.85
C LEU A 282 0.88 0.80 -15.11
N TYR A 283 2.09 0.93 -14.58
CA TYR A 283 2.57 2.14 -13.93
C TYR A 283 2.70 3.31 -14.90
N VAL A 284 3.34 3.09 -16.06
CA VAL A 284 3.44 4.13 -17.11
C VAL A 284 2.06 4.57 -17.59
N ASP A 285 1.14 3.63 -17.76
CA ASP A 285 -0.23 3.93 -18.17
C ASP A 285 -0.99 4.72 -17.09
N ALA A 286 -0.78 4.39 -15.81
CA ALA A 286 -1.30 5.14 -14.68
C ALA A 286 -0.72 6.56 -14.60
N GLU A 287 0.59 6.76 -14.84
CA GLU A 287 1.21 8.09 -14.84
C GLU A 287 0.57 8.96 -15.92
N ARG A 288 0.44 8.42 -17.13
CA ARG A 288 -0.20 9.10 -18.25
C ARG A 288 -1.64 9.50 -17.92
N ARG A 289 -2.42 8.60 -17.31
CA ARG A 289 -3.82 8.87 -16.95
C ARG A 289 -3.93 9.95 -15.88
N LEU A 290 -3.16 9.87 -14.81
CA LEU A 290 -3.14 10.89 -13.75
C LEU A 290 -2.65 12.26 -14.25
N ALA A 291 -1.63 12.27 -15.11
CA ALA A 291 -1.18 13.51 -15.73
C ALA A 291 -2.28 14.15 -16.60
N ALA A 292 -3.03 13.33 -17.35
CA ALA A 292 -4.14 13.80 -18.19
C ALA A 292 -5.31 14.39 -17.39
N THR A 293 -5.50 14.00 -16.12
CA THR A 293 -6.53 14.60 -15.25
C THR A 293 -6.06 15.92 -14.62
N GLY A 294 -4.78 16.29 -14.76
CA GLY A 294 -4.19 17.44 -14.09
C GLY A 294 -4.11 17.30 -12.57
N ALA A 295 -4.30 16.08 -12.04
CA ALA A 295 -4.03 15.74 -10.67
C ALA A 295 -2.51 15.70 -10.43
N SER A 296 -2.09 15.96 -9.20
CA SER A 296 -0.69 15.77 -8.82
C SER A 296 -0.30 14.29 -9.01
N SER A 297 0.60 14.00 -9.94
CA SER A 297 1.13 12.67 -10.22
C SER A 297 2.15 12.24 -9.15
N ARG A 298 1.71 12.13 -7.88
CA ARG A 298 2.58 11.56 -6.87
C ARG A 298 2.81 10.08 -7.18
N ALA A 299 4.04 9.65 -6.93
CA ALA A 299 4.53 8.34 -7.31
C ALA A 299 3.73 7.19 -6.64
N ASP A 300 3.35 7.37 -5.37
CA ASP A 300 2.49 6.46 -4.61
C ASP A 300 1.09 6.34 -5.23
N LYS A 301 0.47 7.46 -5.61
CA LYS A 301 -0.86 7.48 -6.26
C LYS A 301 -0.86 6.73 -7.58
N THR A 302 0.15 6.97 -8.41
CA THR A 302 0.35 6.23 -9.65
C THR A 302 0.48 4.74 -9.38
N PHE A 303 1.28 4.36 -8.38
CA PHE A 303 1.47 2.97 -8.01
C PHE A 303 0.16 2.31 -7.58
N MET A 304 -0.67 2.99 -6.78
CA MET A 304 -1.98 2.48 -6.36
C MET A 304 -2.91 2.23 -7.55
N VAL A 305 -2.96 3.16 -8.52
CA VAL A 305 -3.72 2.94 -9.77
C VAL A 305 -3.16 1.74 -10.54
N ALA A 306 -1.83 1.60 -10.66
CA ALA A 306 -1.22 0.47 -11.36
C ALA A 306 -1.55 -0.88 -10.70
N VAL A 307 -1.47 -0.96 -9.36
CA VAL A 307 -1.83 -2.16 -8.59
C VAL A 307 -3.31 -2.50 -8.75
N ALA A 308 -4.20 -1.52 -8.73
CA ALA A 308 -5.63 -1.73 -8.96
C ALA A 308 -5.96 -2.28 -10.36
N ASN A 309 -5.04 -2.17 -11.33
CA ASN A 309 -5.20 -2.75 -12.68
C ASN A 309 -4.66 -4.20 -12.79
N LEU A 310 -4.00 -4.74 -11.76
CA LEU A 310 -3.54 -6.14 -11.77
C LEU A 310 -4.72 -7.13 -11.76
N VAL A 311 -5.78 -6.80 -11.02
CA VAL A 311 -7.04 -7.56 -10.89
C VAL A 311 -6.82 -9.06 -10.61
N VAL A 312 -6.46 -9.36 -9.36
CA VAL A 312 -6.16 -10.72 -8.91
C VAL A 312 -7.26 -11.36 -8.05
N ASP A 313 -8.29 -10.61 -7.64
CA ASP A 313 -9.38 -11.14 -6.80
C ASP A 313 -10.09 -12.38 -7.39
N PRO A 314 -10.37 -12.47 -8.72
CA PRO A 314 -10.97 -13.68 -9.30
C PRO A 314 -10.18 -14.96 -9.01
N SER A 315 -8.85 -14.86 -8.96
CA SER A 315 -7.96 -15.98 -8.63
C SER A 315 -8.06 -16.38 -7.15
N SER A 316 -8.24 -15.41 -6.26
CA SER A 316 -8.50 -15.64 -4.84
C SER A 316 -9.86 -16.30 -4.63
N VAL A 317 -10.91 -15.79 -5.28
CA VAL A 317 -12.27 -16.37 -5.27
C VAL A 317 -12.25 -17.80 -5.77
N LEU A 318 -11.61 -18.07 -6.90
CA LEU A 318 -11.48 -19.42 -7.46
C LEU A 318 -10.82 -20.39 -6.47
N THR A 319 -9.74 -19.96 -5.81
CA THR A 319 -9.03 -20.79 -4.84
C THR A 319 -9.92 -21.15 -3.65
N GLN A 320 -10.75 -20.21 -3.18
CA GLN A 320 -11.70 -20.45 -2.09
C GLN A 320 -12.85 -21.37 -2.50
N ARG A 321 -13.43 -21.15 -3.70
CA ARG A 321 -14.49 -22.02 -4.25
C ARG A 321 -13.97 -23.44 -4.50
N ALA A 322 -12.76 -23.59 -5.03
CA ALA A 322 -12.14 -24.90 -5.23
C ALA A 322 -12.03 -25.69 -3.91
N ALA A 323 -11.60 -25.02 -2.83
CA ALA A 323 -11.56 -25.62 -1.50
C ALA A 323 -12.96 -26.04 -1.01
N ALA A 324 -13.99 -25.20 -1.21
CA ALA A 324 -15.38 -25.53 -0.87
C ALA A 324 -15.99 -26.68 -1.71
N THR A 325 -15.37 -27.01 -2.85
CA THR A 325 -15.89 -28.02 -3.79
C THR A 325 -15.23 -29.39 -3.61
N LYS A 326 -14.02 -29.45 -3.05
CA LYS A 326 -13.14 -30.63 -3.04
C LYS A 326 -13.87 -31.96 -2.75
N ASP A 327 -14.71 -32.00 -1.73
CA ASP A 327 -15.37 -33.25 -1.28
C ASP A 327 -16.63 -33.62 -2.08
N ARG A 328 -17.00 -32.83 -3.08
CA ARG A 328 -18.21 -32.98 -3.90
C ARG A 328 -17.91 -33.34 -5.36
N LEU A 329 -16.64 -33.40 -5.73
CA LEU A 329 -16.22 -33.61 -7.11
C LEU A 329 -16.18 -35.10 -7.46
N THR A 330 -16.50 -35.40 -8.71
CA THR A 330 -16.12 -36.68 -9.30
C THR A 330 -14.59 -36.74 -9.42
N PRO A 331 -13.96 -37.93 -9.44
CA PRO A 331 -12.52 -38.04 -9.64
C PRO A 331 -12.02 -37.36 -10.94
N GLU A 332 -12.84 -37.40 -11.99
CA GLU A 332 -12.55 -36.73 -13.26
C GLU A 332 -12.58 -35.21 -13.13
N ASP A 333 -13.63 -34.66 -12.51
CA ASP A 333 -13.74 -33.20 -12.29
C ASP A 333 -12.66 -32.68 -11.34
N GLN A 334 -12.28 -33.49 -10.34
CA GLN A 334 -11.19 -33.18 -9.43
C GLN A 334 -9.85 -33.08 -10.17
N ASP A 335 -9.54 -34.04 -11.05
CA ASP A 335 -8.32 -34.00 -11.87
C ASP A 335 -8.32 -32.82 -12.85
N ARG A 336 -9.44 -32.56 -13.54
CA ARG A 336 -9.60 -31.41 -14.45
C ARG A 336 -9.40 -30.08 -13.73
N LEU A 337 -10.11 -29.87 -12.62
CA LEU A 337 -9.97 -28.65 -11.82
C LEU A 337 -8.53 -28.49 -11.31
N GLY A 338 -7.93 -29.57 -10.79
CA GLY A 338 -6.56 -29.57 -10.30
C GLY A 338 -5.55 -29.14 -11.37
N LYS A 339 -5.65 -29.68 -12.59
CA LYS A 339 -4.82 -29.29 -13.74
C LYS A 339 -5.04 -27.84 -14.17
N ALA A 340 -6.29 -27.37 -14.16
CA ALA A 340 -6.63 -25.99 -14.48
C ALA A 340 -6.00 -25.01 -13.47
N LEU A 341 -6.10 -25.30 -12.16
CA LEU A 341 -5.48 -24.50 -11.10
C LEU A 341 -3.95 -24.48 -11.19
N LEU A 342 -3.31 -25.62 -11.45
CA LEU A 342 -1.87 -25.70 -11.65
C LEU A 342 -1.42 -24.83 -12.84
N THR A 343 -2.16 -24.90 -13.95
CA THR A 343 -1.84 -24.17 -15.19
C THR A 343 -2.01 -22.67 -15.02
N LEU A 344 -3.15 -22.23 -14.48
CA LEU A 344 -3.42 -20.81 -14.24
C LEU A 344 -2.48 -20.25 -13.17
N GLY A 345 -2.31 -20.96 -12.06
CA GLY A 345 -1.42 -20.56 -10.99
C GLY A 345 0.02 -20.41 -11.45
N ALA A 346 0.51 -21.32 -12.31
CA ALA A 346 1.85 -21.22 -12.89
C ALA A 346 2.02 -19.95 -13.74
N ARG A 347 1.01 -19.56 -14.53
CA ARG A 347 1.04 -18.34 -15.35
C ARG A 347 0.92 -17.07 -14.52
N ILE A 348 0.09 -17.06 -13.48
CA ILE A 348 0.02 -15.91 -12.56
C ILE A 348 1.37 -15.76 -11.85
N ARG A 349 1.98 -16.87 -11.41
CA ARG A 349 3.28 -16.86 -10.72
C ARG A 349 4.45 -16.32 -11.57
N THR A 350 4.32 -16.26 -12.90
CA THR A 350 5.36 -15.62 -13.73
C THR A 350 5.35 -14.09 -13.63
N GLY A 351 4.34 -13.50 -13.00
CA GLY A 351 4.27 -12.07 -12.74
C GLY A 351 5.43 -11.52 -11.91
N ASP A 352 5.61 -10.22 -12.01
CA ASP A 352 6.72 -9.49 -11.38
C ASP A 352 6.38 -8.97 -9.98
N THR A 353 5.11 -9.09 -9.56
CA THR A 353 4.65 -8.65 -8.24
C THR A 353 4.68 -9.76 -7.19
N VAL A 354 4.83 -9.39 -5.92
CA VAL A 354 4.72 -10.35 -4.82
C VAL A 354 3.30 -10.92 -4.75
N LEU A 355 2.29 -10.08 -5.02
CA LEU A 355 0.88 -10.46 -5.00
C LEU A 355 0.58 -11.56 -6.02
N GLU A 356 0.98 -11.38 -7.28
CA GLU A 356 0.79 -12.41 -8.32
C GLU A 356 1.52 -13.71 -7.96
N ARG A 357 2.75 -13.63 -7.48
CA ARG A 357 3.52 -14.83 -7.07
C ARG A 357 2.86 -15.57 -5.92
N PHE A 358 2.37 -14.85 -4.91
CA PHE A 358 1.65 -15.43 -3.80
C PHE A 358 0.36 -16.11 -4.26
N VAL A 359 -0.49 -15.39 -5.00
CA VAL A 359 -1.76 -15.91 -5.52
C VAL A 359 -1.54 -17.11 -6.44
N GLY A 360 -0.60 -17.02 -7.37
CA GLY A 360 -0.27 -18.09 -8.30
C GLY A 360 0.25 -19.34 -7.58
N THR A 361 1.14 -19.18 -6.60
CA THR A 361 1.68 -20.31 -5.82
C THR A 361 0.61 -20.98 -4.97
N ARG A 362 -0.26 -20.20 -4.31
CA ARG A 362 -1.39 -20.73 -3.54
C ARG A 362 -2.40 -21.47 -4.41
N MET A 363 -2.68 -20.97 -5.61
CA MET A 363 -3.54 -21.64 -6.58
C MET A 363 -2.93 -22.97 -7.03
N MET A 364 -1.62 -22.99 -7.32
CA MET A 364 -0.91 -24.23 -7.66
C MET A 364 -0.95 -25.24 -6.51
N GLU A 365 -0.80 -24.79 -5.25
CA GLU A 365 -0.83 -25.66 -4.08
C GLU A 365 -2.19 -26.38 -3.97
N GLN A 366 -3.29 -25.64 -4.14
CA GLN A 366 -4.63 -26.24 -4.20
C GLN A 366 -4.80 -27.20 -5.38
N GLY A 367 -4.25 -26.85 -6.55
CA GLY A 367 -4.23 -27.74 -7.70
C GLY A 367 -3.49 -29.05 -7.41
N ALA A 368 -2.34 -28.99 -6.74
CA ALA A 368 -1.55 -30.15 -6.32
C ALA A 368 -2.31 -31.05 -5.34
N VAL A 369 -3.06 -30.46 -4.40
CA VAL A 369 -3.96 -31.19 -3.48
C VAL A 369 -5.04 -31.95 -4.25
N LEU A 370 -5.66 -31.31 -5.25
CA LEU A 370 -6.73 -31.96 -6.03
C LEU A 370 -6.20 -33.12 -6.87
N VAL A 371 -5.01 -33.00 -7.48
CA VAL A 371 -4.41 -34.11 -8.26
C VAL A 371 -3.65 -35.14 -7.42
N GLY A 372 -3.64 -35.01 -6.08
CA GLY A 372 -2.95 -35.94 -5.18
C GLY A 372 -1.43 -35.93 -5.27
N ASN A 373 -0.82 -34.81 -5.71
CA ASN A 373 0.63 -34.69 -5.84
C ASN A 373 1.25 -34.05 -4.59
N GLU A 374 1.44 -34.86 -3.54
CA GLU A 374 1.97 -34.40 -2.25
C GLU A 374 3.38 -33.82 -2.33
N MET A 375 4.24 -34.32 -3.24
CA MET A 375 5.58 -33.77 -3.43
C MET A 375 5.53 -32.33 -3.95
N MET A 376 4.72 -32.08 -4.98
CA MET A 376 4.55 -30.73 -5.54
C MET A 376 3.88 -29.80 -4.51
N ARG A 377 2.89 -30.30 -3.76
CA ARG A 377 2.27 -29.55 -2.66
C ARG A 377 3.31 -29.11 -1.62
N ALA A 378 4.16 -30.03 -1.16
CA ALA A 378 5.20 -29.71 -0.17
C ALA A 378 6.18 -28.63 -0.69
N GLN A 379 6.61 -28.73 -1.96
CA GLN A 379 7.47 -27.72 -2.59
C GLN A 379 6.79 -26.35 -2.68
N LEU A 380 5.50 -26.31 -3.00
CA LEU A 380 4.73 -25.07 -3.09
C LEU A 380 4.48 -24.45 -1.72
N ALA A 381 4.24 -25.27 -0.70
CA ALA A 381 4.12 -24.82 0.69
C ALA A 381 5.45 -24.21 1.19
N GLU A 382 6.58 -24.86 0.92
CA GLU A 382 7.91 -24.31 1.21
C GLU A 382 8.15 -22.98 0.47
N ALA A 383 7.74 -22.91 -0.80
CA ALA A 383 7.83 -21.66 -1.56
C ALA A 383 6.98 -20.54 -0.93
N LEU A 384 5.76 -20.81 -0.47
CA LEU A 384 4.92 -19.83 0.23
C LEU A 384 5.56 -19.36 1.55
N GLU A 385 6.13 -20.27 2.33
CA GLU A 385 6.86 -19.93 3.56
C GLU A 385 8.07 -19.04 3.25
N SER A 386 8.79 -19.31 2.15
CA SER A 386 9.92 -18.49 1.72
C SER A 386 9.54 -17.06 1.29
N MET A 387 8.28 -16.83 0.88
CA MET A 387 7.78 -15.49 0.52
C MET A 387 7.45 -14.63 1.76
N ARG A 388 7.17 -15.25 2.90
CA ARG A 388 6.72 -14.53 4.11
C ARG A 388 7.75 -13.49 4.58
N PRO A 389 9.06 -13.78 4.67
CA PRO A 389 10.07 -12.78 5.00
C PRO A 389 10.13 -11.61 4.02
N VAL A 390 9.88 -11.86 2.71
CA VAL A 390 9.85 -10.81 1.67
C VAL A 390 8.68 -9.85 1.90
N LEU A 391 7.48 -10.39 2.12
CA LEU A 391 6.28 -9.62 2.44
C LEU A 391 6.45 -8.82 3.74
N GLN A 392 6.99 -9.45 4.79
CA GLN A 392 7.23 -8.80 6.06
C GLN A 392 8.25 -7.67 5.94
N SER A 393 9.39 -7.91 5.28
CA SER A 393 10.45 -6.90 5.18
C SER A 393 10.00 -5.65 4.43
N ALA A 394 9.21 -5.82 3.37
CA ALA A 394 8.65 -4.69 2.62
C ALA A 394 7.79 -3.77 3.50
N ARG A 395 6.98 -4.35 4.39
CA ARG A 395 6.15 -3.60 5.33
C ARG A 395 6.97 -3.04 6.49
N GLN A 396 7.88 -3.84 7.04
CA GLN A 396 8.71 -3.48 8.19
C GLN A 396 9.58 -2.27 7.93
N MET A 397 10.13 -2.12 6.72
CA MET A 397 11.06 -1.04 6.40
C MET A 397 10.35 0.30 6.14
N GLN A 398 9.04 0.28 5.87
CA GLN A 398 8.19 1.45 5.58
C GLN A 398 8.90 2.50 4.74
N SER A 399 9.39 2.12 3.55
CA SER A 399 10.14 3.04 2.69
C SER A 399 9.41 4.37 2.55
N GLY A 400 8.09 4.36 2.29
CA GLY A 400 7.20 5.51 2.15
C GLY A 400 7.21 6.55 3.28
N SER A 401 7.60 6.17 4.50
CA SER A 401 7.57 7.05 5.68
C SER A 401 8.80 7.95 5.80
N TRP A 402 9.88 7.67 5.05
CA TRP A 402 11.09 8.50 5.05
C TRP A 402 10.92 9.72 4.14
N PRO A 403 11.07 10.98 4.63
CA PRO A 403 10.94 12.20 3.83
C PRO A 403 12.17 12.43 2.93
N LEU A 404 12.43 11.47 2.05
CA LEU A 404 13.55 11.41 1.11
C LEU A 404 13.01 11.17 -0.32
N PRO A 405 12.56 12.22 -1.03
CA PRO A 405 11.95 12.10 -2.36
C PRO A 405 12.82 11.38 -3.39
N THR A 406 14.15 11.50 -3.30
CA THR A 406 15.03 10.81 -4.25
C THR A 406 15.12 9.31 -3.97
N LEU A 407 15.20 8.92 -2.69
CA LEU A 407 15.09 7.50 -2.27
C LEU A 407 13.78 6.89 -2.77
N GLN A 408 12.68 7.62 -2.66
CA GLN A 408 11.34 7.10 -2.93
C GLN A 408 11.10 6.87 -4.42
N ARG A 409 11.59 7.79 -5.26
CA ARG A 409 11.61 7.59 -6.70
C ARG A 409 12.47 6.40 -7.10
N GLU A 410 13.66 6.27 -6.51
CA GLU A 410 14.55 5.12 -6.79
C GLU A 410 13.91 3.80 -6.32
N TRP A 411 13.32 3.78 -5.13
CA TRP A 411 12.61 2.64 -4.56
C TRP A 411 11.45 2.21 -5.45
N LEU A 412 10.59 3.15 -5.81
CA LEU A 412 9.43 2.87 -6.63
C LEU A 412 9.83 2.42 -8.04
N GLN A 413 10.85 3.04 -8.64
CA GLN A 413 11.36 2.60 -9.94
C GLN A 413 11.83 1.14 -9.90
N ALA A 414 12.55 0.75 -8.85
CA ALA A 414 12.99 -0.64 -8.67
C ALA A 414 11.79 -1.59 -8.44
N GLN A 415 10.82 -1.16 -7.63
CA GLN A 415 9.60 -1.93 -7.33
C GLN A 415 8.75 -2.15 -8.58
N VAL A 416 8.55 -1.11 -9.39
CA VAL A 416 7.74 -1.16 -10.61
C VAL A 416 8.40 -2.02 -11.71
N GLN A 417 9.74 -2.07 -11.76
CA GLN A 417 10.47 -2.90 -12.71
C GLN A 417 10.32 -4.40 -12.42
N ASN A 418 10.59 -4.81 -11.18
CA ASN A 418 10.41 -6.19 -10.74
C ASN A 418 10.34 -6.24 -9.21
N GLU A 419 9.14 -6.05 -8.67
CA GLU A 419 8.90 -5.96 -7.23
C GLU A 419 9.43 -7.20 -6.50
N TRP A 420 9.15 -8.40 -7.02
CA TRP A 420 9.61 -9.64 -6.40
C TRP A 420 11.14 -9.72 -6.32
N ALA A 421 11.84 -9.51 -7.43
CA ALA A 421 13.29 -9.60 -7.46
C ALA A 421 13.92 -8.51 -6.56
N PHE A 422 13.37 -7.30 -6.60
CA PHE A 422 13.81 -6.19 -5.78
C PHE A 422 13.68 -6.48 -4.28
N LEU A 423 12.49 -6.84 -3.81
CA LEU A 423 12.25 -7.11 -2.39
C LEU A 423 12.99 -8.36 -1.91
N SER A 424 13.10 -9.40 -2.75
CA SER A 424 13.87 -10.61 -2.41
C SER A 424 15.35 -10.29 -2.14
N ASN A 425 15.94 -9.40 -2.94
CA ASN A 425 17.33 -8.98 -2.77
C ASN A 425 17.57 -8.19 -1.47
N ILE A 426 16.55 -7.47 -0.98
CA ILE A 426 16.62 -6.74 0.29
C ILE A 426 16.67 -7.69 1.48
N VAL A 427 15.92 -8.79 1.41
CA VAL A 427 15.81 -9.77 2.51
C VAL A 427 16.99 -10.74 2.57
N ALA A 428 17.59 -11.03 1.40
CA ALA A 428 18.75 -11.92 1.28
C ALA A 428 19.81 -11.59 2.36
N PRO A 429 20.43 -12.62 2.98
CA PRO A 429 21.35 -12.45 4.11
C PRO A 429 22.38 -11.35 3.89
#